data_AF-A0A2Z6LPQ7-F1
#
_entry.id   AF-A0A2Z6LPQ7-F1
#
_cell.length_a   1.000
_cell.length_b   1.000
_cell.length_c   1.000
_cell.angle_alpha   90.00
_cell.angle_beta   90.00
_cell.angle_gamma   90.00
#
_symmetry.space_group_name_H-M   'P 1'
#
loop_
_entity.id
_entity.type
_entity.pdbx_description
1 polymer ?
#
loop_
_entity_poly.entity_id
_entity_poly.type
_entity_poly.pdbx_seq_one_letter_code
_entity_poly.pdbx_strand_id
1 'polypeptide(L)'
;MNSMDSAKNLIYLVTAKNDKHKWLLINSLIILLTFSFCSCSSDTISSDKPVRDGELLISKSKTFALGFFSPGKSNSRYVGIWYNNLPIQTVVWVANRDSPINDTSGILSINRNGNLVLHHNLSTIPIWSTNLSFPQSQRISTSGVIAQLSDPGNLVLMLNNTKTVTWQSFDYPTDTLLPYQRLGFDRKTNQSWFLQSWKTDDDPGKGAFTLKFSTIGKTQLFVYKHNLPWWRGGPWIGTILAGVPNVKRNRAIFNVSYFEDENNVALAYNMLDKSITRLVVQQSGFFQTLMWDNQKNQWNRFYSEPANQCDDYGTCGSNSNCDPFNFDDFKCTCLPGFEPKFPRDWYDNGDGSGGCVRKKGASVCGNGEGFVKVVSLKVPDTSVVAKGGLSLEECEKECLRNCSCTAYAVADVSNGGSGCLAWHGDLMDIQKLTDQGQDLFLRVDKVELANYNSKSKGVPDKKRLTAILVASTVAIVIFLSFVYCWWKKKRKGK
;
A
#
# COMPACT_ATOMS: atom_id res chain seq x y z
N MET A 1 -37.65 -41.47 -84.11
CA MET A 1 -38.53 -42.48 -83.52
C MET A 1 -38.04 -42.73 -82.10
N ASN A 2 -38.78 -42.18 -81.12
CA ASN A 2 -38.88 -42.49 -79.68
C ASN A 2 -37.57 -42.76 -78.90
N SER A 3 -37.24 -42.09 -77.79
CA SER A 3 -38.10 -41.73 -76.68
C SER A 3 -37.44 -40.60 -75.86
N MET A 4 -38.17 -39.51 -75.64
CA MET A 4 -38.10 -38.78 -74.38
C MET A 4 -38.60 -39.71 -73.27
N ASP A 5 -37.88 -39.79 -72.17
CA ASP A 5 -38.38 -39.78 -70.78
C ASP A 5 -37.26 -40.26 -69.86
N SER A 6 -37.08 -39.77 -68.64
CA SER A 6 -37.36 -38.49 -68.02
C SER A 6 -36.64 -38.61 -66.66
N ALA A 7 -35.91 -37.56 -66.29
CA ALA A 7 -35.57 -37.20 -64.92
C ALA A 7 -35.44 -38.32 -63.86
N LYS A 8 -34.20 -38.74 -63.52
CA LYS A 8 -33.87 -39.06 -62.10
C LYS A 8 -32.40 -39.17 -61.67
N ASN A 9 -31.39 -39.28 -62.54
CA ASN A 9 -29.98 -39.30 -62.09
C ASN A 9 -29.14 -38.09 -62.51
N LEU A 10 -29.85 -36.95 -62.61
CA LEU A 10 -29.38 -35.65 -62.19
C LEU A 10 -28.94 -35.76 -60.71
N ILE A 11 -27.68 -36.10 -60.41
CA ILE A 11 -26.97 -35.87 -59.13
C ILE A 11 -25.48 -36.31 -59.22
N TYR A 12 -25.12 -37.34 -60.00
CA TYR A 12 -23.80 -37.96 -59.85
C TYR A 12 -22.69 -37.50 -60.83
N LEU A 13 -23.00 -36.73 -61.87
CA LEU A 13 -21.99 -36.27 -62.84
C LEU A 13 -21.74 -34.76 -62.80
N VAL A 14 -22.36 -34.06 -61.84
CA VAL A 14 -21.98 -32.70 -61.43
C VAL A 14 -20.79 -32.73 -60.44
N THR A 15 -20.38 -33.90 -59.96
CA THR A 15 -19.38 -34.04 -58.89
C THR A 15 -17.94 -34.14 -59.38
N ALA A 16 -17.65 -34.75 -60.53
CA ALA A 16 -16.26 -35.01 -60.96
C ALA A 16 -15.52 -33.79 -61.53
N LYS A 17 -16.24 -32.81 -62.11
CA LYS A 17 -15.61 -31.56 -62.58
C LYS A 17 -15.29 -30.59 -61.43
N ASN A 18 -15.77 -30.91 -60.23
CA ASN A 18 -15.61 -30.11 -59.02
C ASN A 18 -14.38 -30.52 -58.19
N ASP A 19 -13.79 -31.69 -58.46
CA ASP A 19 -12.69 -32.23 -57.63
C ASP A 19 -11.33 -31.56 -57.89
N LYS A 20 -11.05 -31.09 -59.11
CA LYS A 20 -9.85 -30.25 -59.36
C LYS A 20 -9.94 -28.89 -58.65
N HIS A 21 -11.14 -28.30 -58.61
CA HIS A 21 -11.37 -27.05 -57.88
C HIS A 21 -11.36 -27.26 -56.37
N LYS A 22 -11.87 -28.39 -55.86
CA LYS A 22 -11.71 -28.78 -54.46
C LYS A 22 -10.25 -29.00 -54.09
N TRP A 23 -9.44 -29.63 -54.94
CA TRP A 23 -8.01 -29.84 -54.65
C TRP A 23 -7.22 -28.53 -54.62
N LEU A 24 -7.55 -27.58 -55.50
CA LEU A 24 -7.03 -26.20 -55.46
C LEU A 24 -7.51 -25.41 -54.23
N LEU A 25 -8.78 -25.54 -53.84
CA LEU A 25 -9.32 -24.92 -52.62
C LEU A 25 -8.74 -25.54 -51.35
N ILE A 26 -8.51 -26.85 -51.31
CA ILE A 26 -7.88 -27.56 -50.20
C ILE A 26 -6.40 -27.17 -50.11
N ASN A 27 -5.67 -27.08 -51.22
CA ASN A 27 -4.30 -26.55 -51.21
C ASN A 27 -4.24 -25.06 -50.86
N SER A 28 -5.23 -24.25 -51.26
CA SER A 28 -5.35 -22.85 -50.85
C SER A 28 -5.69 -22.72 -49.36
N LEU A 29 -6.50 -23.63 -48.80
CA LEU A 29 -6.83 -23.70 -47.38
C LEU A 29 -5.62 -24.20 -46.57
N ILE A 30 -4.85 -25.15 -47.10
CA ILE A 30 -3.58 -25.61 -46.53
C ILE A 30 -2.54 -24.49 -46.58
N ILE A 31 -2.51 -23.68 -47.65
CA ILE A 31 -1.65 -22.49 -47.73
C ILE A 31 -2.10 -21.42 -46.71
N LEU A 32 -3.43 -21.21 -46.54
CA LEU A 32 -3.97 -20.36 -45.46
C LEU A 32 -3.65 -20.91 -44.05
N LEU A 33 -3.62 -22.23 -43.88
CA LEU A 33 -3.26 -22.91 -42.63
C LEU A 33 -1.74 -22.94 -42.39
N THR A 34 -0.90 -22.88 -43.45
CA THR A 34 0.56 -22.65 -43.34
C THR A 34 0.91 -21.19 -43.06
N PHE A 35 -0.08 -20.29 -43.14
CA PHE A 35 0.01 -18.87 -42.76
C PHE A 35 -0.69 -18.56 -41.42
N SER A 36 -1.00 -19.57 -40.59
CA SER A 36 -1.05 -19.34 -39.14
C SER A 36 0.39 -19.12 -38.67
N PHE A 37 0.92 -17.92 -38.97
CA PHE A 37 2.10 -17.40 -38.33
C PHE A 37 1.85 -17.54 -36.83
N CYS A 38 2.50 -18.52 -36.23
CA CYS A 38 2.83 -18.43 -34.82
C CYS A 38 3.63 -17.14 -34.71
N SER A 39 2.94 -16.04 -34.39
CA SER A 39 3.60 -14.82 -33.95
C SER A 39 4.26 -15.23 -32.65
N CYS A 40 5.50 -15.72 -32.74
CA CYS A 40 6.35 -15.90 -31.59
C CYS A 40 6.50 -14.52 -30.98
N SER A 41 5.59 -14.21 -30.06
CA SER A 41 5.59 -12.95 -29.36
C SER A 41 6.95 -12.83 -28.71
N SER A 42 7.69 -11.80 -29.10
CA SER A 42 8.99 -11.52 -28.50
C SER A 42 8.77 -10.88 -27.14
N ASP A 43 9.74 -11.05 -26.25
CA ASP A 43 9.88 -10.27 -25.02
C ASP A 43 10.80 -9.05 -25.23
N THR A 44 11.35 -8.86 -26.44
CA THR A 44 12.39 -7.88 -26.74
C THR A 44 12.03 -6.92 -27.89
N ILE A 45 12.31 -5.63 -27.69
CA ILE A 45 12.30 -4.56 -28.69
C ILE A 45 13.75 -4.26 -29.06
N SER A 46 14.03 -4.24 -30.36
CA SER A 46 15.32 -3.84 -30.94
C SER A 46 15.10 -2.75 -32.00
N SER A 47 16.18 -2.16 -32.50
CA SER A 47 16.08 -1.07 -33.50
C SER A 47 15.38 -1.49 -34.80
N ASP A 48 15.42 -2.77 -35.14
CA ASP A 48 14.77 -3.38 -36.31
C ASP A 48 13.37 -3.94 -36.01
N LYS A 49 13.01 -4.09 -34.73
CA LYS A 49 11.74 -4.68 -34.28
C LYS A 49 11.01 -3.75 -33.32
N PRO A 50 10.38 -2.68 -33.85
CA PRO A 50 9.51 -1.82 -33.05
C PRO A 50 8.21 -2.55 -32.68
N VAL A 51 7.44 -1.97 -31.75
CA VAL A 51 6.08 -2.40 -31.42
C VAL A 51 5.11 -1.36 -31.97
N ARG A 52 4.20 -1.78 -32.84
CA ARG A 52 3.13 -0.95 -33.41
C ARG A 52 1.82 -1.19 -32.67
N ASP A 53 0.86 -0.28 -32.88
CA ASP A 53 -0.50 -0.51 -32.40
C ASP A 53 -1.07 -1.83 -32.99
N GLY A 54 -1.68 -2.65 -32.13
CA GLY A 54 -2.14 -4.00 -32.42
C GLY A 54 -1.10 -5.12 -32.16
N GLU A 55 0.18 -4.78 -32.00
CA GLU A 55 1.24 -5.74 -31.68
C GLU A 55 1.49 -5.81 -30.16
N LEU A 56 1.96 -6.98 -29.70
CA LEU A 56 2.26 -7.24 -28.29
C LEU A 56 3.69 -7.72 -28.09
N LEU A 57 4.29 -7.24 -27.01
CA LEU A 57 5.51 -7.76 -26.42
C LEU A 57 5.10 -8.59 -25.19
N ILE A 58 5.47 -9.86 -25.11
CA ILE A 58 5.01 -10.77 -24.04
C ILE A 58 6.21 -11.29 -23.27
N SER A 59 6.16 -11.24 -21.95
CA SER A 59 7.23 -11.77 -21.09
C SER A 59 7.42 -13.28 -21.31
N LYS A 60 8.59 -13.82 -21.01
CA LYS A 60 8.93 -15.23 -21.28
C LYS A 60 7.93 -16.22 -20.66
N SER A 61 7.52 -15.96 -19.43
CA SER A 61 6.52 -16.76 -18.70
C SER A 61 5.07 -16.42 -19.07
N LYS A 62 4.86 -15.54 -20.05
CA LYS A 62 3.55 -15.05 -20.53
C LYS A 62 2.68 -14.44 -19.44
N THR A 63 3.31 -13.94 -18.37
CA THR A 63 2.64 -13.33 -17.22
C THR A 63 2.25 -11.90 -17.52
N PHE A 64 3.14 -11.14 -18.17
CA PHE A 64 2.90 -9.75 -18.54
C PHE A 64 2.97 -9.57 -20.05
N ALA A 65 2.18 -8.62 -20.55
CA ALA A 65 2.27 -8.10 -21.90
C ALA A 65 2.45 -6.59 -21.87
N LEU A 66 3.11 -6.07 -22.89
CA LEU A 66 3.20 -4.65 -23.20
C LEU A 66 2.65 -4.41 -24.61
N GLY A 67 1.91 -3.32 -24.76
CA GLY A 67 1.40 -2.89 -26.06
C GLY A 67 0.52 -1.65 -25.97
N PHE A 68 -0.20 -1.37 -27.05
CA PHE A 68 -1.13 -0.26 -27.13
C PHE A 68 -2.52 -0.65 -26.61
N PHE A 69 -3.14 0.21 -25.81
CA PHE A 69 -4.46 -0.02 -25.25
C PHE A 69 -5.28 1.28 -25.14
N SER A 70 -6.59 1.11 -24.94
CA SER A 70 -7.53 2.18 -24.63
C SER A 70 -8.23 1.86 -23.30
N PRO A 71 -8.18 2.76 -22.30
CA PRO A 71 -8.82 2.54 -21.00
C PRO A 71 -10.33 2.75 -21.10
N GLY A 72 -11.09 1.77 -20.61
CA GLY A 72 -12.55 1.82 -20.46
C GLY A 72 -13.27 2.31 -21.72
N LYS A 73 -13.90 3.50 -21.64
CA LYS A 73 -14.67 4.12 -22.74
C LYS A 73 -13.88 5.11 -23.58
N SER A 74 -12.61 5.35 -23.25
CA SER A 74 -11.77 6.29 -23.98
C SER A 74 -11.38 5.75 -25.35
N ASN A 75 -11.30 6.64 -26.35
CA ASN A 75 -10.72 6.32 -27.66
C ASN A 75 -9.22 6.67 -27.73
N SER A 76 -8.67 7.30 -26.70
CA SER A 76 -7.25 7.61 -26.64
C SER A 76 -6.42 6.33 -26.53
N ARG A 77 -5.26 6.34 -27.17
CA ARG A 77 -4.30 5.23 -27.18
C ARG A 77 -3.11 5.53 -26.28
N TYR A 78 -2.74 4.52 -25.50
CA TYR A 78 -1.63 4.55 -24.56
C TYR A 78 -0.78 3.30 -24.70
N VAL A 79 0.51 3.41 -24.38
CA VAL A 79 1.39 2.25 -24.19
C VAL A 79 1.35 1.85 -22.72
N GLY A 80 1.02 0.60 -22.43
CA GLY A 80 0.96 0.09 -21.06
C GLY A 80 1.50 -1.33 -20.91
N ILE A 81 1.68 -1.73 -19.66
CA ILE A 81 1.97 -3.10 -19.25
C ILE A 81 0.75 -3.61 -18.49
N TRP A 82 0.33 -4.84 -18.76
CA TRP A 82 -0.77 -5.50 -18.05
C TRP A 82 -0.49 -6.99 -17.83
N TYR A 83 -1.26 -7.61 -16.93
CA TYR A 83 -1.25 -9.06 -16.80
C TYR A 83 -1.84 -9.72 -18.05
N ASN A 84 -1.03 -10.50 -18.76
CA ASN A 84 -1.40 -11.16 -20.00
C ASN A 84 -2.26 -12.42 -19.77
N ASN A 85 -2.10 -13.05 -18.61
CA ASN A 85 -2.76 -14.29 -18.26
C ASN A 85 -4.10 -14.10 -17.52
N LEU A 86 -4.58 -12.86 -17.38
CA LEU A 86 -5.86 -12.55 -16.75
C LEU A 86 -6.94 -12.26 -17.81
N PRO A 87 -8.19 -12.68 -17.58
CA PRO A 87 -9.29 -12.46 -18.52
C PRO A 87 -9.73 -10.98 -18.58
N ILE A 88 -9.46 -10.21 -17.53
CA ILE A 88 -9.71 -8.77 -17.50
C ILE A 88 -8.40 -8.02 -17.68
N GLN A 89 -8.37 -7.06 -18.61
CA GLN A 89 -7.18 -6.27 -18.87
C GLN A 89 -6.86 -5.38 -17.67
N THR A 90 -5.87 -5.81 -16.87
CA THR A 90 -5.43 -5.07 -15.67
C THR A 90 -4.10 -4.40 -15.97
N VAL A 91 -4.17 -3.12 -16.32
CA VAL A 91 -3.00 -2.29 -16.59
C VAL A 91 -2.31 -1.92 -15.27
N VAL A 92 -0.98 -2.06 -15.23
CA VAL A 92 -0.14 -1.85 -14.02
C VAL A 92 0.95 -0.80 -14.24
N TRP A 93 1.15 -0.37 -15.49
CA TRP A 93 2.08 0.68 -15.85
C TRP A 93 1.66 1.33 -17.17
N VAL A 94 1.88 2.64 -17.33
CA VAL A 94 1.52 3.42 -18.52
C VAL A 94 2.63 4.41 -18.85
N ALA A 95 3.17 4.36 -20.07
CA ALA A 95 4.27 5.22 -20.49
C ALA A 95 3.83 6.68 -20.69
N ASN A 96 2.91 6.90 -21.61
CA ASN A 96 2.46 8.20 -22.08
C ASN A 96 1.17 8.67 -21.39
N ARG A 97 1.08 8.46 -20.06
CA ARG A 97 -0.16 8.66 -19.29
C ARG A 97 -0.73 10.08 -19.40
N ASP A 98 0.13 11.10 -19.55
CA ASP A 98 -0.28 12.51 -19.70
C ASP A 98 -0.30 12.98 -21.17
N SER A 99 0.10 12.14 -22.12
CA SER A 99 0.26 12.47 -23.55
C SER A 99 -0.36 11.38 -24.44
N PRO A 100 -1.71 11.27 -24.48
CA PRO A 100 -2.40 10.27 -25.29
C PRO A 100 -2.16 10.44 -26.80
N ILE A 101 -2.34 9.35 -27.55
CA ILE A 101 -2.44 9.38 -29.02
C ILE A 101 -3.92 9.28 -29.39
N ASN A 102 -4.34 10.02 -30.42
CA ASN A 102 -5.75 10.09 -30.83
C ASN A 102 -6.12 9.11 -31.96
N ASP A 103 -5.17 8.29 -32.41
CA ASP A 103 -5.31 7.31 -33.48
C ASP A 103 -4.42 6.08 -33.21
N THR A 104 -4.40 5.12 -34.13
CA THR A 104 -3.61 3.88 -34.04
C THR A 104 -2.25 3.98 -34.76
N SER A 105 -1.74 5.17 -35.03
CA SER A 105 -0.46 5.39 -35.72
C SER A 105 0.77 5.24 -34.81
N GLY A 106 0.56 4.85 -33.55
CA GLY A 106 1.58 4.74 -32.53
C GLY A 106 2.66 3.71 -32.84
N ILE A 107 3.92 4.09 -32.61
CA ILE A 107 5.09 3.21 -32.75
C ILE A 107 6.02 3.41 -31.56
N LEU A 108 6.22 2.35 -30.77
CA LEU A 108 7.22 2.28 -29.71
C LEU A 108 8.50 1.65 -30.27
N SER A 109 9.63 2.35 -30.21
CA SER A 109 10.87 1.90 -30.83
C SER A 109 12.11 2.44 -30.14
N ILE A 110 13.28 1.90 -30.48
CA ILE A 110 14.57 2.43 -30.02
C ILE A 110 15.12 3.40 -31.08
N ASN A 111 15.37 4.65 -30.69
CA ASN A 111 15.90 5.66 -31.61
C ASN A 111 17.41 5.56 -31.80
N ARG A 112 17.95 6.41 -32.69
CA ARG A 112 19.39 6.50 -33.02
C ARG A 112 20.29 6.85 -31.83
N ASN A 113 19.72 7.36 -30.73
CA ASN A 113 20.43 7.72 -29.51
C ASN A 113 20.32 6.63 -28.44
N GLY A 114 19.77 5.46 -28.77
CA GLY A 114 19.58 4.35 -27.84
C GLY A 114 18.47 4.58 -26.81
N ASN A 115 17.60 5.57 -27.01
CA ASN A 115 16.43 5.80 -26.15
C ASN A 115 15.23 5.01 -26.63
N LEU A 116 14.42 4.51 -25.69
CA LEU A 116 13.09 4.00 -26.00
C LEU A 116 12.15 5.20 -26.17
N VAL A 117 11.49 5.29 -27.32
CA VAL A 117 10.68 6.44 -27.73
C VAL A 117 9.34 6.01 -28.30
N LEU A 118 8.33 6.85 -28.08
CA LEU A 118 7.00 6.71 -28.64
C LEU A 118 6.75 7.82 -29.66
N HIS A 119 6.45 7.45 -30.90
CA HIS A 119 6.07 8.35 -31.97
C HIS A 119 4.61 8.11 -32.40
N HIS A 120 3.98 9.14 -32.96
CA HIS A 120 2.72 9.02 -33.68
C HIS A 120 2.87 9.71 -35.05
N ASN A 121 2.13 9.22 -36.05
CA ASN A 121 2.00 9.82 -37.38
C ASN A 121 3.32 10.26 -38.04
N LEU A 122 4.38 9.45 -37.91
CA LEU A 122 5.73 9.71 -38.43
C LEU A 122 6.36 11.06 -37.97
N SER A 123 5.87 11.66 -36.89
CA SER A 123 6.45 12.85 -36.28
C SER A 123 7.92 12.60 -35.91
N THR A 124 8.79 13.56 -36.20
CA THR A 124 10.21 13.52 -35.78
C THR A 124 10.39 13.72 -34.28
N ILE A 125 9.41 14.36 -33.62
CA ILE A 125 9.41 14.62 -32.18
C ILE A 125 8.63 13.50 -31.48
N PRO A 126 9.25 12.74 -30.56
CA PRO A 126 8.54 11.73 -29.79
C PRO A 126 7.61 12.37 -28.77
N ILE A 127 6.45 11.78 -28.55
CA ILE A 127 5.50 12.23 -27.51
C ILE A 127 5.90 11.75 -26.11
N TRP A 128 6.74 10.71 -26.05
CA TRP A 128 7.31 10.15 -24.83
C TRP A 128 8.67 9.52 -25.12
N SER A 129 9.60 9.61 -24.17
CA SER A 129 10.96 9.11 -24.28
C SER A 129 11.54 8.80 -22.89
N THR A 130 12.48 7.86 -22.81
CA THR A 130 13.25 7.57 -21.58
C THR A 130 14.18 8.70 -21.15
N ASN A 131 14.44 9.69 -22.02
CA ASN A 131 15.24 10.89 -21.77
C ASN A 131 16.66 10.62 -21.22
N LEU A 132 17.29 9.55 -21.68
CA LEU A 132 18.67 9.21 -21.37
C LEU A 132 19.62 10.15 -22.11
N SER A 133 20.54 10.74 -21.36
CA SER A 133 21.64 11.57 -21.85
C SER A 133 22.94 10.80 -21.75
N PHE A 134 23.47 10.32 -22.88
CA PHE A 134 24.78 9.68 -22.93
C PHE A 134 25.87 10.72 -23.24
N PRO A 135 27.01 10.74 -22.52
CA PRO A 135 28.17 11.54 -22.90
C PRO A 135 28.59 11.24 -24.34
N GLN A 136 29.05 12.25 -25.08
CA GLN A 136 29.36 12.12 -26.51
C GLN A 136 30.45 11.08 -26.83
N SER A 137 31.30 10.75 -25.85
CA SER A 137 32.31 9.68 -25.88
C SER A 137 31.76 8.26 -25.67
N GLN A 138 30.51 8.13 -25.23
CA GLN A 138 29.82 6.86 -24.96
C GLN A 138 28.57 6.71 -25.84
N ARG A 139 28.55 7.32 -27.05
CA ARG A 139 27.46 7.06 -28.01
C ARG A 139 27.47 5.59 -28.38
N ILE A 140 26.63 4.83 -27.69
CA ILE A 140 26.42 3.40 -27.90
C ILE A 140 25.94 3.23 -29.34
N SER A 141 26.61 2.37 -30.10
CA SER A 141 26.07 1.89 -31.37
C SER A 141 24.70 1.29 -31.11
N THR A 142 23.64 1.83 -31.72
CA THR A 142 22.24 1.39 -31.48
C THR A 142 22.01 -0.09 -31.70
N SER A 143 22.85 -0.74 -32.51
CA SER A 143 22.86 -2.18 -32.74
C SER A 143 23.08 -3.01 -31.47
N GLY A 144 23.54 -2.39 -30.37
CA GLY A 144 23.75 -3.04 -29.08
C GLY A 144 22.70 -2.73 -28.03
N VAL A 145 21.64 -1.96 -28.29
CA VAL A 145 20.62 -1.60 -27.28
C VAL A 145 19.32 -2.37 -27.52
N ILE A 146 18.76 -2.94 -26.46
CA ILE A 146 17.48 -3.62 -26.49
C ILE A 146 16.61 -3.18 -25.30
N ALA A 147 15.29 -3.20 -25.47
CA ALA A 147 14.34 -3.14 -24.37
C ALA A 147 13.70 -4.52 -24.19
N GLN A 148 13.61 -5.01 -22.95
CA GLN A 148 13.08 -6.34 -22.65
C GLN A 148 12.03 -6.28 -21.55
N LEU A 149 10.90 -6.95 -21.77
CA LEU A 149 9.87 -7.15 -20.74
C LEU A 149 10.18 -8.42 -19.94
N SER A 150 10.49 -8.22 -18.66
CA SER A 150 10.78 -9.31 -17.73
C SER A 150 9.52 -9.94 -17.12
N ASP A 151 9.66 -11.14 -16.55
CA ASP A 151 8.56 -11.86 -15.91
C ASP A 151 7.96 -11.20 -14.66
N PRO A 152 8.70 -10.38 -13.88
CA PRO A 152 8.09 -9.52 -12.85
C PRO A 152 7.30 -8.32 -13.40
N GLY A 153 7.26 -8.12 -14.73
CA GLY A 153 6.59 -6.98 -15.36
C GLY A 153 7.46 -5.73 -15.47
N ASN A 154 8.77 -5.84 -15.27
CA ASN A 154 9.70 -4.72 -15.48
C ASN A 154 10.13 -4.66 -16.95
N LEU A 155 9.83 -3.55 -17.63
CA LEU A 155 10.42 -3.20 -18.91
C LEU A 155 11.79 -2.56 -18.69
N VAL A 156 12.85 -3.19 -19.20
CA VAL A 156 14.24 -2.79 -18.96
C VAL A 156 14.91 -2.44 -20.28
N LEU A 157 15.49 -1.25 -20.36
CA LEU A 157 16.38 -0.85 -21.46
C LEU A 157 17.82 -1.16 -21.06
N MET A 158 18.54 -1.90 -21.90
CA MET A 158 19.88 -2.37 -21.57
C MET A 158 20.80 -2.50 -22.78
N LEU A 159 22.09 -2.50 -22.50
CA LEU A 159 23.13 -2.88 -23.44
C LEU A 159 23.15 -4.39 -23.60
N ASN A 160 22.87 -4.91 -24.80
CA ASN A 160 22.73 -6.33 -25.07
C ASN A 160 24.02 -7.12 -24.84
N ASN A 161 25.18 -6.51 -25.14
CA ASN A 161 26.50 -7.13 -25.00
C ASN A 161 26.95 -7.26 -23.54
N THR A 162 26.79 -6.20 -22.73
CA THR A 162 27.24 -6.18 -21.32
C THR A 162 26.13 -6.49 -20.33
N LYS A 163 24.87 -6.54 -20.78
CA LYS A 163 23.66 -6.62 -19.94
C LYS A 163 23.54 -5.47 -18.92
N THR A 164 24.17 -4.34 -19.20
CA THR A 164 24.08 -3.14 -18.35
C THR A 164 22.72 -2.47 -18.53
N VAL A 165 21.96 -2.35 -17.44
CA VAL A 165 20.67 -1.64 -17.42
C VAL A 165 20.91 -0.13 -17.43
N THR A 166 20.26 0.57 -18.36
CA THR A 166 20.34 2.04 -18.50
C THR A 166 19.04 2.73 -18.10
N TRP A 167 17.90 2.04 -18.16
CA TRP A 167 16.60 2.53 -17.71
C TRP A 167 15.67 1.35 -17.39
N GLN A 168 14.73 1.53 -16.48
CA GLN A 168 13.70 0.52 -16.19
C GLN A 168 12.38 1.15 -15.76
N SER A 169 11.26 0.52 -16.14
CA SER A 169 9.90 0.97 -15.79
C SER A 169 9.64 0.96 -14.30
N PHE A 170 10.29 0.08 -13.54
CA PHE A 170 10.16 0.00 -12.08
C PHE A 170 10.65 1.27 -11.36
N ASP A 171 11.46 2.10 -12.01
CA ASP A 171 11.86 3.41 -11.46
C ASP A 171 10.84 4.52 -11.74
N TYR A 172 9.82 4.24 -12.56
CA TYR A 172 8.78 5.20 -12.94
C TYR A 172 7.39 4.58 -12.78
N PRO A 173 6.99 4.18 -11.55
CA PRO A 173 5.69 3.59 -11.30
C PRO A 173 4.54 4.55 -11.66
N THR A 174 3.35 4.00 -11.89
CA THR A 174 2.14 4.79 -12.16
C THR A 174 1.22 4.83 -10.94
N ASP A 175 0.08 4.17 -10.96
CA ASP A 175 -0.83 4.05 -9.81
C ASP A 175 -0.62 2.74 -9.03
N THR A 176 0.12 1.80 -9.60
CA THR A 176 0.28 0.44 -9.12
C THR A 176 1.73 0.15 -8.73
N LEU A 177 1.92 -0.52 -7.58
CA LEU A 177 3.17 -1.13 -7.15
C LEU A 177 3.05 -2.66 -7.30
N LEU A 178 3.93 -3.24 -8.10
CA LEU A 178 4.06 -4.70 -8.28
C LEU A 178 5.03 -5.30 -7.25
N PRO A 179 5.03 -6.64 -7.07
CA PRO A 179 6.08 -7.31 -6.30
C PRO A 179 7.48 -6.91 -6.79
N TYR A 180 8.42 -6.78 -5.86
CA TYR A 180 9.81 -6.35 -6.08
C TYR A 180 10.03 -4.89 -6.51
N GLN A 181 8.98 -4.15 -6.85
CA GLN A 181 9.09 -2.70 -7.06
C GLN A 181 9.37 -1.97 -5.75
N ARG A 182 10.04 -0.83 -5.87
CA ARG A 182 10.36 0.05 -4.73
C ARG A 182 9.31 1.14 -4.59
N LEU A 183 9.04 1.52 -3.34
CA LEU A 183 8.33 2.72 -2.95
C LEU A 183 9.25 3.49 -1.98
N GLY A 184 9.50 4.76 -2.23
CA GLY A 184 10.47 5.54 -1.47
C GLY A 184 11.21 6.60 -2.28
N PHE A 185 12.45 6.88 -1.92
CA PHE A 185 13.27 7.87 -2.62
C PHE A 185 14.77 7.62 -2.38
N ASP A 186 15.59 8.16 -3.27
CA ASP A 186 17.04 8.27 -3.12
C ASP A 186 17.47 9.70 -3.45
N ARG A 187 17.98 10.41 -2.43
CA ARG A 187 18.40 11.81 -2.55
C ARG A 187 19.69 11.98 -3.36
N LYS A 188 20.55 10.96 -3.43
CA LYS A 188 21.82 11.04 -4.16
C LYS A 188 21.60 11.01 -5.67
N THR A 189 20.64 10.19 -6.10
CA THR A 189 20.27 10.06 -7.52
C THR A 189 19.10 10.94 -7.92
N ASN A 190 18.50 11.68 -6.98
CA ASN A 190 17.27 12.43 -7.16
C ASN A 190 16.10 11.55 -7.67
N GLN A 191 16.09 10.29 -7.26
CA GLN A 191 15.07 9.31 -7.65
C GLN A 191 13.94 9.31 -6.61
N SER A 192 12.70 9.25 -7.08
CA SER A 192 11.53 9.08 -6.20
C SER A 192 10.61 8.02 -6.78
N TRP A 193 10.32 7.00 -5.98
CA TRP A 193 9.38 5.94 -6.30
C TRP A 193 8.09 6.18 -5.51
N PHE A 194 7.08 6.72 -6.17
CA PHE A 194 5.78 7.00 -5.57
C PHE A 194 4.66 6.58 -6.51
N LEU A 195 3.49 6.27 -5.95
CA LEU A 195 2.32 5.99 -6.77
C LEU A 195 1.46 7.25 -6.91
N GLN A 196 0.87 7.42 -8.08
CA GLN A 196 -0.10 8.47 -8.36
C GLN A 196 -1.29 7.88 -9.10
N SER A 197 -2.48 8.05 -8.53
CA SER A 197 -3.73 7.51 -9.06
C SER A 197 -3.96 7.94 -10.50
N TRP A 198 -4.79 7.21 -11.21
CA TRP A 198 -5.42 7.70 -12.44
C TRP A 198 -6.37 8.86 -12.11
N LYS A 199 -6.72 9.67 -13.12
CA LYS A 199 -7.72 10.75 -12.97
C LYS A 199 -9.12 10.18 -12.89
N THR A 200 -9.43 9.28 -13.81
CA THR A 200 -10.70 8.55 -13.90
C THR A 200 -10.42 7.11 -14.38
N ASP A 201 -11.41 6.22 -14.33
CA ASP A 201 -11.25 4.84 -14.80
C ASP A 201 -10.99 4.80 -16.33
N ASP A 202 -11.36 5.86 -17.03
CA ASP A 202 -11.18 6.06 -18.47
C ASP A 202 -9.99 7.01 -18.82
N ASP A 203 -9.28 7.58 -17.83
CA ASP A 203 -8.16 8.51 -18.03
C ASP A 203 -6.97 8.20 -17.09
N PRO A 204 -5.89 7.57 -17.61
CA PRO A 204 -4.73 7.17 -16.84
C PRO A 204 -3.79 8.31 -16.49
N GLY A 205 -4.08 9.55 -16.93
CA GLY A 205 -3.33 10.74 -16.57
C GLY A 205 -3.15 10.91 -15.06
N LYS A 206 -2.23 11.78 -14.67
CA LYS A 206 -1.94 12.03 -13.25
C LYS A 206 -3.18 12.51 -12.49
N GLY A 207 -3.68 11.69 -11.57
CA GLY A 207 -4.81 11.97 -10.71
C GLY A 207 -4.44 12.72 -9.43
N ALA A 208 -5.45 12.91 -8.59
CA ALA A 208 -5.35 13.74 -7.39
C ALA A 208 -4.62 13.06 -6.22
N PHE A 209 -4.54 11.73 -6.18
CA PHE A 209 -4.01 11.03 -5.01
C PHE A 209 -2.60 10.50 -5.25
N THR A 210 -1.70 10.72 -4.28
CA THR A 210 -0.32 10.25 -4.35
C THR A 210 0.06 9.48 -3.08
N LEU A 211 0.64 8.30 -3.23
CA LEU A 211 1.23 7.52 -2.13
C LEU A 211 2.74 7.67 -2.15
N LYS A 212 3.32 8.28 -1.12
CA LYS A 212 4.77 8.52 -1.03
C LYS A 212 5.26 8.59 0.41
N PHE A 213 6.55 8.38 0.59
CA PHE A 213 7.22 8.65 1.86
C PHE A 213 7.51 10.15 2.01
N SER A 214 7.22 10.70 3.19
CA SER A 214 7.59 12.06 3.57
C SER A 214 9.10 12.16 3.82
N THR A 215 9.68 13.30 3.43
CA THR A 215 11.09 13.63 3.64
C THR A 215 11.32 14.51 4.88
N ILE A 216 10.25 14.88 5.60
CA ILE A 216 10.25 15.77 6.76
C ILE A 216 10.21 14.94 8.05
N GLY A 217 10.99 15.33 9.07
CA GLY A 217 11.02 14.65 10.36
C GLY A 217 11.56 13.22 10.26
N LYS A 218 10.95 12.30 11.02
CA LYS A 218 11.14 10.85 10.80
C LYS A 218 10.27 10.42 9.63
N THR A 219 10.86 9.64 8.71
CA THR A 219 10.21 9.12 7.50
C THR A 219 8.88 8.43 7.81
N GLN A 220 7.82 8.79 7.06
CA GLN A 220 6.50 8.18 7.18
C GLN A 220 5.86 7.98 5.82
N LEU A 221 5.01 6.96 5.69
CA LEU A 221 4.19 6.75 4.51
C LEU A 221 2.89 7.56 4.60
N PHE A 222 2.52 8.21 3.50
CA PHE A 222 1.28 8.98 3.38
C PHE A 222 0.60 8.74 2.05
N VAL A 223 -0.73 8.78 2.04
CA VAL A 223 -1.52 9.16 0.87
C VAL A 223 -1.82 10.65 1.00
N TYR A 224 -1.52 11.43 -0.03
CA TYR A 224 -1.89 12.82 -0.15
C TYR A 224 -3.00 12.97 -1.18
N LYS A 225 -3.96 13.85 -0.89
CA LYS A 225 -4.88 14.40 -1.89
C LYS A 225 -4.33 15.75 -2.33
N HIS A 226 -3.84 15.81 -3.55
CA HIS A 226 -2.96 16.86 -4.05
C HIS A 226 -1.70 16.95 -3.18
N ASN A 227 -1.66 17.90 -2.24
CA ASN A 227 -0.55 18.10 -1.30
C ASN A 227 -0.97 18.05 0.17
N LEU A 228 -2.24 17.76 0.45
CA LEU A 228 -2.75 17.66 1.82
C LEU A 228 -2.77 16.19 2.25
N PRO A 229 -2.33 15.86 3.48
CA PRO A 229 -2.44 14.51 4.00
C PRO A 229 -3.89 14.03 3.94
N TRP A 230 -4.12 12.89 3.31
CA TRP A 230 -5.41 12.22 3.23
C TRP A 230 -5.46 11.04 4.20
N TRP A 231 -4.38 10.26 4.21
CA TRP A 231 -4.18 9.13 5.12
C TRP A 231 -2.70 9.02 5.47
N ARG A 232 -2.41 8.54 6.68
CA ARG A 232 -1.04 8.34 7.17
C ARG A 232 -0.81 6.88 7.57
N GLY A 233 0.09 6.21 6.85
CA GLY A 233 0.60 4.89 7.21
C GLY A 233 1.65 4.93 8.35
N GLY A 234 2.21 6.10 8.65
CA GLY A 234 3.11 6.30 9.79
C GLY A 234 4.55 5.84 9.52
N PRO A 235 5.43 5.89 10.55
CA PRO A 235 6.82 5.50 10.40
C PRO A 235 6.97 3.99 10.40
N TRP A 236 8.12 3.51 9.92
CA TRP A 236 8.53 2.13 10.12
C TRP A 236 8.96 1.91 11.58
N ILE A 237 8.34 0.94 12.25
CA ILE A 237 8.56 0.65 13.68
C ILE A 237 9.41 -0.62 13.87
N GLY A 238 10.32 -0.89 12.93
CA GLY A 238 11.21 -2.06 12.92
C GLY A 238 10.64 -3.30 12.26
N THR A 239 9.32 -3.50 12.38
CA THR A 239 8.63 -4.65 11.77
C THR A 239 7.56 -4.25 10.76
N ILE A 240 6.91 -3.12 10.93
CA ILE A 240 5.78 -2.73 10.10
C ILE A 240 5.63 -1.22 10.08
N LEU A 241 4.73 -0.70 9.26
CA LEU A 241 4.32 0.70 9.33
C LEU A 241 3.29 0.88 10.46
N ALA A 242 3.47 1.88 11.33
CA ALA A 242 2.67 2.04 12.54
C ALA A 242 1.15 2.15 12.30
N GLY A 243 0.75 2.75 11.18
CA GLY A 243 -0.64 2.92 10.75
C GLY A 243 -1.17 1.77 9.89
N VAL A 244 -0.42 0.68 9.73
CA VAL A 244 -0.80 -0.50 8.95
C VAL A 244 -0.65 -1.78 9.80
N PRO A 245 -1.26 -1.86 10.99
CA PRO A 245 -1.00 -2.95 11.93
C PRO A 245 -1.39 -4.32 11.37
N ASN A 246 -2.52 -4.40 10.65
CA ASN A 246 -3.10 -5.66 10.17
C ASN A 246 -2.19 -6.47 9.23
N VAL A 247 -1.19 -5.84 8.62
CA VAL A 247 -0.20 -6.51 7.75
C VAL A 247 0.63 -7.54 8.53
N LYS A 248 0.79 -7.43 9.87
CA LYS A 248 1.53 -8.41 10.68
C LYS A 248 0.85 -9.78 10.71
N ARG A 249 -0.49 -9.81 10.74
CA ARG A 249 -1.28 -11.06 10.71
C ARG A 249 -1.15 -11.81 9.39
N ASN A 250 -0.82 -11.09 8.32
CA ASN A 250 -0.79 -11.62 6.95
C ASN A 250 0.63 -11.90 6.43
N ARG A 251 1.66 -11.79 7.28
CA ARG A 251 3.06 -12.12 6.97
C ARG A 251 3.29 -13.57 6.53
N ALA A 252 2.32 -14.46 6.78
CA ALA A 252 2.36 -15.83 6.26
C ALA A 252 2.25 -15.89 4.72
N ILE A 253 1.77 -14.82 4.07
CA ILE A 253 1.44 -14.80 2.64
C ILE A 253 2.38 -13.88 1.85
N PHE A 254 2.92 -12.83 2.48
CA PHE A 254 3.85 -11.89 1.84
C PHE A 254 4.96 -11.45 2.80
N ASN A 255 6.09 -11.07 2.21
CA ASN A 255 7.22 -10.46 2.90
C ASN A 255 7.35 -8.99 2.49
N VAL A 256 7.82 -8.16 3.42
CA VAL A 256 8.07 -6.72 3.20
C VAL A 256 9.51 -6.45 3.61
N SER A 257 10.28 -5.90 2.67
CA SER A 257 11.60 -5.35 2.96
C SER A 257 11.51 -3.84 3.09
N TYR A 258 12.21 -3.31 4.08
CA TYR A 258 12.32 -1.89 4.32
C TYR A 258 13.79 -1.54 4.56
N PHE A 259 14.25 -0.49 3.90
CA PHE A 259 15.58 0.08 4.04
C PHE A 259 15.44 1.58 4.27
N GLU A 260 16.19 2.10 5.22
CA GLU A 260 16.26 3.53 5.50
C GLU A 260 17.67 3.90 5.96
N ASP A 261 18.30 4.83 5.25
CA ASP A 261 19.50 5.55 5.67
C ASP A 261 19.27 7.07 5.54
N GLU A 262 20.32 7.88 5.69
CA GLU A 262 20.22 9.34 5.63
C GLU A 262 19.70 9.90 4.29
N ASN A 263 19.88 9.14 3.20
CA ASN A 263 19.63 9.57 1.82
C ASN A 263 18.59 8.73 1.09
N ASN A 264 18.40 7.48 1.50
CA ASN A 264 17.60 6.49 0.78
C ASN A 264 16.58 5.84 1.71
N VAL A 265 15.34 5.83 1.25
CA VAL A 265 14.25 5.05 1.82
C VAL A 265 13.71 4.17 0.72
N ALA A 266 13.58 2.87 0.98
CA ALA A 266 12.95 1.95 0.04
C ALA A 266 12.14 0.90 0.79
N LEU A 267 10.87 0.79 0.41
CA LEU A 267 9.99 -0.31 0.77
C LEU A 267 9.72 -1.15 -0.48
N ALA A 268 9.86 -2.45 -0.37
CA ALA A 268 9.42 -3.39 -1.41
C ALA A 268 8.68 -4.56 -0.75
N TYR A 269 7.85 -5.24 -1.52
CA TYR A 269 7.13 -6.42 -1.05
C TYR A 269 7.21 -7.55 -2.06
N ASN A 270 7.05 -8.78 -1.60
CA ASN A 270 6.93 -9.94 -2.45
C ASN A 270 6.01 -11.00 -1.83
N MET A 271 5.43 -11.84 -2.67
CA MET A 271 4.64 -12.98 -2.20
C MET A 271 5.54 -14.16 -1.86
N LEU A 272 5.13 -14.94 -0.86
CA LEU A 272 5.79 -16.20 -0.50
C LEU A 272 5.24 -17.38 -1.30
N ASP A 273 4.02 -17.24 -1.83
CA ASP A 273 3.38 -18.19 -2.72
C ASP A 273 3.31 -17.64 -4.17
N LYS A 274 2.55 -18.32 -5.04
CA LYS A 274 2.32 -17.89 -6.43
C LYS A 274 1.08 -17.00 -6.61
N SER A 275 0.56 -16.43 -5.52
CA SER A 275 -0.62 -15.57 -5.59
C SER A 275 -0.33 -14.31 -6.39
N ILE A 276 -1.24 -13.96 -7.30
CA ILE A 276 -1.14 -12.71 -8.07
C ILE A 276 -1.69 -11.58 -7.22
N THR A 277 -0.88 -10.55 -7.00
CA THR A 277 -1.21 -9.42 -6.13
C THR A 277 -0.68 -8.12 -6.71
N ARG A 278 -1.33 -7.02 -6.36
CA ARG A 278 -0.87 -5.65 -6.65
C ARG A 278 -1.32 -4.68 -5.57
N LEU A 279 -0.50 -3.66 -5.33
CA LEU A 279 -0.87 -2.51 -4.51
C LEU A 279 -1.27 -1.37 -5.45
N VAL A 280 -2.38 -0.69 -5.21
CA VAL A 280 -2.88 0.37 -6.11
C VAL A 280 -3.42 1.56 -5.32
N VAL A 281 -3.18 2.77 -5.82
CA VAL A 281 -3.86 3.99 -5.38
C VAL A 281 -4.96 4.32 -6.36
N GLN A 282 -6.20 4.17 -5.92
CA GLN A 282 -7.36 4.45 -6.76
C GLN A 282 -7.65 5.96 -6.86
N GLN A 283 -8.37 6.36 -7.90
CA GLN A 283 -8.88 7.73 -8.09
C GLN A 283 -9.79 8.22 -6.96
N SER A 284 -10.41 7.29 -6.23
CA SER A 284 -11.27 7.53 -5.08
C SER A 284 -10.49 7.86 -3.80
N GLY A 285 -9.16 7.73 -3.83
CA GLY A 285 -8.27 7.99 -2.69
C GLY A 285 -7.94 6.77 -1.85
N PHE A 286 -8.50 5.60 -2.17
CA PHE A 286 -8.15 4.36 -1.49
C PHE A 286 -6.80 3.81 -1.97
N PHE A 287 -5.92 3.53 -1.02
CA PHE A 287 -4.78 2.66 -1.20
C PHE A 287 -5.19 1.23 -0.89
N GLN A 288 -5.00 0.29 -1.83
CA GLN A 288 -5.51 -1.07 -1.69
C GLN A 288 -4.48 -2.12 -2.08
N THR A 289 -4.52 -3.25 -1.37
CA THR A 289 -3.91 -4.50 -1.83
C THR A 289 -5.01 -5.35 -2.45
N LEU A 290 -4.84 -5.67 -3.73
CA LEU A 290 -5.76 -6.50 -4.48
C LEU A 290 -5.09 -7.85 -4.77
N MET A 291 -5.81 -8.93 -4.48
CA MET A 291 -5.38 -10.30 -4.79
C MET A 291 -6.32 -10.91 -5.82
N TRP A 292 -5.75 -11.61 -6.80
CA TRP A 292 -6.53 -12.25 -7.85
C TRP A 292 -7.18 -13.53 -7.35
N ASP A 293 -8.49 -13.65 -7.57
CA ASP A 293 -9.26 -14.86 -7.30
C ASP A 293 -9.47 -15.64 -8.60
N ASN A 294 -8.73 -16.75 -8.75
CA ASN A 294 -8.82 -17.60 -9.93
C ASN A 294 -10.19 -18.30 -10.08
N GLN A 295 -10.93 -18.50 -8.99
CA GLN A 295 -12.24 -19.15 -9.06
C GLN A 295 -13.31 -18.18 -9.58
N LYS A 296 -13.21 -16.90 -9.17
CA LYS A 296 -14.18 -15.86 -9.54
C LYS A 296 -13.75 -14.99 -10.72
N ASN A 297 -12.50 -15.15 -11.19
CA ASN A 297 -11.90 -14.33 -12.23
C ASN A 297 -12.01 -12.81 -11.94
N GLN A 298 -11.71 -12.42 -10.71
CA GLN A 298 -11.81 -11.01 -10.29
C GLN A 298 -10.72 -10.64 -9.27
N TRP A 299 -10.47 -9.34 -9.15
CA TRP A 299 -9.67 -8.80 -8.06
C TRP A 299 -10.49 -8.73 -6.77
N ASN A 300 -10.05 -9.46 -5.75
CA ASN A 300 -10.60 -9.34 -4.40
C ASN A 300 -9.76 -8.34 -3.60
N ARG A 301 -10.47 -7.47 -2.86
CA ARG A 301 -9.84 -6.51 -1.95
C ARG A 301 -9.37 -7.22 -0.68
N PHE A 302 -8.05 -7.41 -0.57
CA PHE A 302 -7.43 -8.02 0.59
C PHE A 302 -7.20 -7.01 1.72
N TYR A 303 -6.81 -5.78 1.34
CA TYR A 303 -6.56 -4.68 2.26
C TYR A 303 -6.92 -3.35 1.60
N SER A 304 -7.31 -2.37 2.40
CA SER A 304 -7.73 -1.05 1.94
C SER A 304 -7.50 -0.03 3.03
N GLU A 305 -7.05 1.16 2.64
CA GLU A 305 -6.90 2.32 3.51
C GLU A 305 -7.38 3.58 2.77
N PRO A 306 -8.10 4.50 3.42
CA PRO A 306 -8.72 4.36 4.75
C PRO A 306 -9.70 3.16 4.85
N ALA A 307 -9.78 2.49 6.00
CA ALA A 307 -10.66 1.33 6.25
C ALA A 307 -11.81 1.63 7.23
N ASN A 308 -11.59 2.57 8.14
CA ASN A 308 -12.52 2.96 9.19
C ASN A 308 -12.53 4.47 9.39
N GLN A 309 -13.48 4.95 10.18
CA GLN A 309 -13.72 6.38 10.43
C GLN A 309 -12.57 7.14 11.12
N CYS A 310 -11.53 6.45 11.62
CA CYS A 310 -10.37 7.06 12.27
C CYS A 310 -9.11 7.08 11.40
N ASP A 311 -9.15 6.47 10.20
CA ASP A 311 -7.96 6.35 9.35
C ASP A 311 -7.71 7.64 8.53
N ASP A 312 -8.75 8.44 8.30
CA ASP A 312 -8.64 9.75 7.67
C ASP A 312 -7.76 10.66 8.53
N TYR A 313 -6.78 11.31 7.89
CA TYR A 313 -5.80 12.11 8.60
C TYR A 313 -6.45 13.23 9.40
N GLY A 314 -6.17 13.28 10.70
CA GLY A 314 -6.66 14.36 11.56
C GLY A 314 -8.17 14.29 11.84
N THR A 315 -8.78 13.10 11.76
CA THR A 315 -10.17 12.86 12.16
C THR A 315 -10.50 13.47 13.53
N CYS A 316 -9.58 13.31 14.49
CA CYS A 316 -9.60 14.02 15.76
C CYS A 316 -8.44 15.01 15.76
N GLY A 317 -8.71 16.24 16.22
CA GLY A 317 -7.73 17.33 16.23
C GLY A 317 -6.58 17.10 17.20
N SER A 318 -5.74 18.12 17.38
CA SER A 318 -4.51 17.98 18.18
C SER A 318 -4.76 17.52 19.61
N ASN A 319 -3.80 16.77 20.15
CA ASN A 319 -3.78 16.26 21.52
C ASN A 319 -5.01 15.42 21.90
N SER A 320 -5.59 14.76 20.91
CA SER A 320 -6.68 13.80 21.06
C SER A 320 -6.39 12.54 20.26
N ASN A 321 -7.05 11.42 20.60
CA ASN A 321 -6.98 10.18 19.86
C ASN A 321 -8.36 9.76 19.34
N CYS A 322 -8.35 9.06 18.22
CA CYS A 322 -9.54 8.43 17.66
C CYS A 322 -9.62 6.95 18.08
N ASP A 323 -10.73 6.53 18.66
CA ASP A 323 -11.00 5.13 19.00
C ASP A 323 -12.02 4.56 18.00
N PRO A 324 -11.60 3.72 17.04
CA PRO A 324 -12.52 3.18 16.06
C PRO A 324 -13.53 2.23 16.69
N PHE A 325 -13.30 1.69 17.89
CA PHE A 325 -14.22 0.74 18.55
C PHE A 325 -15.31 1.41 19.37
N ASN A 326 -15.23 2.73 19.56
CA ASN A 326 -16.23 3.49 20.28
C ASN A 326 -17.33 3.98 19.32
N PHE A 327 -18.04 3.03 18.70
CA PHE A 327 -18.99 3.32 17.61
C PHE A 327 -20.32 3.93 18.07
N ASP A 328 -20.79 3.57 19.27
CA ASP A 328 -22.07 4.07 19.81
C ASP A 328 -21.93 5.46 20.46
N ASP A 329 -20.69 5.89 20.71
CA ASP A 329 -20.32 7.14 21.35
C ASP A 329 -19.52 8.03 20.38
N PHE A 330 -19.09 9.19 20.88
CA PHE A 330 -18.16 10.05 20.18
C PHE A 330 -16.75 9.42 20.09
N LYS A 331 -16.26 9.23 18.85
CA LYS A 331 -14.99 8.56 18.53
C LYS A 331 -13.72 9.25 19.03
N CYS A 332 -13.77 10.55 19.33
CA CYS A 332 -12.61 11.32 19.76
C CYS A 332 -12.52 11.41 21.28
N THR A 333 -11.32 11.22 21.82
CA THR A 333 -11.03 11.36 23.26
C THR A 333 -9.81 12.25 23.46
N CYS A 334 -9.89 13.24 24.36
CA CYS A 334 -8.71 14.02 24.73
C CYS A 334 -7.68 13.14 25.44
N LEU A 335 -6.41 13.36 25.17
CA LEU A 335 -5.33 12.69 25.89
C LEU A 335 -5.34 13.07 27.39
N PRO A 336 -4.78 12.22 28.28
CA PRO A 336 -4.68 12.54 29.71
C PRO A 336 -4.04 13.91 29.97
N GLY A 337 -4.66 14.71 30.84
CA GLY A 337 -4.21 16.08 31.14
C GLY A 337 -4.66 17.14 30.11
N PHE A 338 -5.44 16.77 29.11
CA PHE A 338 -6.03 17.69 28.13
C PHE A 338 -7.56 17.76 28.28
N GLU A 339 -8.15 18.85 27.78
CA GLU A 339 -9.59 19.11 27.73
C GLU A 339 -9.98 19.70 26.36
N PRO A 340 -11.24 19.55 25.91
CA PRO A 340 -11.66 20.03 24.61
C PRO A 340 -11.43 21.53 24.44
N LYS A 341 -10.85 21.94 23.30
CA LYS A 341 -10.63 23.35 22.99
C LYS A 341 -11.94 24.11 22.82
N PHE A 342 -12.93 23.45 22.22
CA PHE A 342 -14.27 23.97 21.98
C PHE A 342 -15.29 22.99 22.58
N PRO A 343 -15.67 23.14 23.87
CA PRO A 343 -16.55 22.19 24.54
C PRO A 343 -17.92 22.00 23.89
N ARG A 344 -18.51 23.06 23.30
CA ARG A 344 -19.79 22.94 22.59
C ARG A 344 -19.68 22.06 21.36
N ASP A 345 -18.66 22.28 20.52
CA ASP A 345 -18.44 21.46 19.33
C ASP A 345 -18.17 20.00 19.71
N TRP A 346 -17.37 19.79 20.77
CA TRP A 346 -17.00 18.46 21.26
C TRP A 346 -18.20 17.68 21.83
N TYR A 347 -18.99 18.27 22.73
CA TYR A 347 -20.04 17.56 23.47
C TYR A 347 -21.41 17.64 22.81
N ASP A 348 -21.78 18.79 22.23
CA ASP A 348 -23.11 19.01 21.68
C ASP A 348 -23.18 18.58 20.21
N ASN A 349 -22.11 18.81 19.44
CA ASN A 349 -22.07 18.54 18.00
C ASN A 349 -21.31 17.25 17.63
N GLY A 350 -20.58 16.64 18.58
CA GLY A 350 -19.73 15.48 18.30
C GLY A 350 -18.63 15.79 17.29
N ASP A 351 -18.11 17.02 17.28
CA ASP A 351 -17.03 17.48 16.40
C ASP A 351 -15.71 17.60 17.18
N GLY A 352 -14.77 16.72 16.84
CA GLY A 352 -13.44 16.64 17.48
C GLY A 352 -12.35 17.35 16.70
N SER A 353 -12.66 17.97 15.57
CA SER A 353 -11.68 18.57 14.65
C SER A 353 -10.88 19.71 15.30
N GLY A 354 -11.48 20.41 16.26
CA GLY A 354 -10.83 21.48 17.02
C GLY A 354 -9.76 21.00 18.02
N GLY A 355 -9.73 19.69 18.32
CA GLY A 355 -8.76 19.08 19.22
C GLY A 355 -8.90 19.50 20.69
N CYS A 356 -7.82 19.26 21.43
CA CYS A 356 -7.75 19.47 22.87
C CYS A 356 -6.56 20.36 23.26
N VAL A 357 -6.73 21.08 24.36
CA VAL A 357 -5.70 21.92 24.98
C VAL A 357 -5.39 21.39 26.37
N ARG A 358 -4.22 21.73 26.91
CA ARG A 358 -3.90 21.34 28.29
C ARG A 358 -4.92 21.94 29.26
N LYS A 359 -5.31 21.18 30.29
CA LYS A 359 -6.23 21.65 31.32
C LYS A 359 -5.75 22.96 31.95
N LYS A 360 -6.67 23.86 32.23
CA LYS A 360 -6.35 25.14 32.88
C LYS A 360 -5.59 24.93 34.20
N GLY A 361 -4.42 25.57 34.32
CA GLY A 361 -3.57 25.49 35.51
C GLY A 361 -2.59 24.31 35.54
N ALA A 362 -2.58 23.45 34.51
CA ALA A 362 -1.59 22.40 34.36
C ALA A 362 -0.19 23.01 34.18
N SER A 363 0.76 22.62 35.05
CA SER A 363 2.17 22.98 34.91
C SER A 363 3.01 21.73 34.63
N VAL A 364 3.67 21.72 33.48
CA VAL A 364 4.46 20.57 32.99
C VAL A 364 5.96 20.87 32.87
N CYS A 365 6.46 21.90 33.55
CA CYS A 365 7.87 22.29 33.46
C CYS A 365 8.41 22.63 34.85
N GLY A 366 9.28 21.78 35.41
CA GLY A 366 9.97 21.99 36.68
C GLY A 366 9.08 21.96 37.93
N ASN A 367 7.89 21.36 37.84
CA ASN A 367 6.85 21.41 38.88
C ASN A 367 6.39 20.02 39.36
N GLY A 368 7.24 19.00 39.23
CA GLY A 368 6.95 17.62 39.62
C GLY A 368 6.11 16.86 38.58
N GLU A 369 6.15 17.32 37.33
CA GLU A 369 5.58 16.64 36.18
C GLU A 369 6.24 15.29 35.91
N GLY A 370 5.60 14.49 35.06
CA GLY A 370 6.16 13.23 34.60
C GLY A 370 5.38 12.70 33.41
N PHE A 371 5.45 11.39 33.19
CA PHE A 371 4.83 10.77 32.03
C PHE A 371 3.80 9.73 32.42
N VAL A 372 2.71 9.71 31.66
CA VAL A 372 1.71 8.64 31.68
C VAL A 372 1.82 7.85 30.39
N LYS A 373 1.75 6.53 30.52
CA LYS A 373 1.81 5.61 29.40
C LYS A 373 0.43 5.46 28.76
N VAL A 374 0.27 5.90 27.52
CA VAL A 374 -0.93 5.67 26.72
C VAL A 374 -0.64 4.50 25.76
N VAL A 375 -1.35 3.39 25.95
CA VAL A 375 -1.02 2.10 25.31
C VAL A 375 -1.69 1.93 23.95
N SER A 376 -1.07 1.08 23.11
CA SER A 376 -1.63 0.59 21.85
C SER A 376 -2.10 1.69 20.89
N LEU A 377 -1.22 2.62 20.53
CA LEU A 377 -1.52 3.72 19.62
C LEU A 377 -0.82 3.56 18.26
N LYS A 378 -1.47 4.05 17.21
CA LYS A 378 -0.79 4.67 16.07
C LYS A 378 -0.18 5.96 16.60
N VAL A 379 1.14 5.97 16.79
CA VAL A 379 1.86 7.12 17.35
C VAL A 379 1.62 8.39 16.51
N PRO A 380 1.71 9.59 17.11
CA PRO A 380 1.41 10.84 16.42
C PRO A 380 2.25 11.05 15.14
N ASP A 381 1.83 12.00 14.30
CA ASP A 381 2.60 12.46 13.14
C ASP A 381 4.06 12.80 13.55
N THR A 382 5.04 12.26 12.83
CA THR A 382 6.46 12.38 13.19
C THR A 382 7.19 13.47 12.41
N SER A 383 6.46 14.33 11.70
CA SER A 383 7.01 15.47 10.97
C SER A 383 7.69 16.48 11.90
N VAL A 384 7.27 16.56 13.16
CA VAL A 384 7.81 17.47 14.20
C VAL A 384 8.74 16.79 15.20
N VAL A 385 9.14 15.54 14.95
CA VAL A 385 9.98 14.77 15.89
C VAL A 385 11.45 15.17 15.78
N ALA A 386 12.11 15.31 16.93
CA ALA A 386 13.56 15.47 16.99
C ALA A 386 14.25 14.16 16.55
N LYS A 387 15.22 14.25 15.63
CA LYS A 387 15.91 13.06 15.10
C LYS A 387 16.71 12.34 16.20
N GLY A 388 16.52 11.02 16.25
CA GLY A 388 16.96 10.14 17.32
C GLY A 388 18.43 9.69 17.27
N GLY A 389 18.73 8.78 18.19
CA GLY A 389 20.06 8.24 18.55
C GLY A 389 20.14 7.86 20.04
N LEU A 390 19.19 8.34 20.84
CA LEU A 390 19.07 8.10 22.27
C LEU A 390 18.34 6.78 22.59
N SER A 391 18.72 6.17 23.71
CA SER A 391 17.91 5.14 24.38
C SER A 391 16.61 5.73 24.93
N LEU A 392 15.65 4.86 25.28
CA LEU A 392 14.36 5.30 25.84
C LEU A 392 14.52 6.07 27.17
N GLU A 393 15.43 5.63 28.04
CA GLU A 393 15.70 6.29 29.33
C GLU A 393 16.37 7.65 29.18
N GLU A 394 17.31 7.77 28.24
CA GLU A 394 17.91 9.06 27.90
C GLU A 394 16.87 10.01 27.33
N CYS A 395 15.99 9.50 26.48
CA CYS A 395 14.91 10.27 25.88
C CYS A 395 13.92 10.80 26.92
N GLU A 396 13.57 9.99 27.93
CA GLU A 396 12.75 10.44 29.06
C GLU A 396 13.40 11.63 29.79
N LYS A 397 14.70 11.51 30.12
CA LYS A 397 15.46 12.57 30.80
C LYS A 397 15.57 13.83 29.95
N GLU A 398 15.88 13.69 28.66
CA GLU A 398 15.96 14.81 27.72
C GLU A 398 14.61 15.51 27.55
N CYS A 399 13.54 14.73 27.39
CA CYS A 399 12.19 15.25 27.28
C CYS A 399 11.77 16.00 28.55
N LEU A 400 12.10 15.51 29.75
CA LEU A 400 11.85 16.25 31.01
C LEU A 400 12.61 17.58 31.04
N ARG A 401 13.88 17.60 30.62
CA ARG A 401 14.70 18.82 30.62
C ARG A 401 14.19 19.86 29.61
N ASN A 402 13.62 19.43 28.50
CA ASN A 402 13.09 20.33 27.48
C ASN A 402 11.59 20.58 27.70
N CYS A 403 11.23 21.76 28.22
CA CYS A 403 9.83 22.09 28.55
C CYS A 403 8.87 22.18 27.36
N SER A 404 9.38 22.20 26.13
CA SER A 404 8.55 22.10 24.92
C SER A 404 8.23 20.64 24.55
N CYS A 405 8.90 19.66 25.14
CA CYS A 405 8.63 18.25 24.88
C CYS A 405 7.28 17.84 25.46
N THR A 406 6.43 17.24 24.64
CA THR A 406 5.05 16.85 24.98
C THR A 406 4.88 15.36 25.17
N ALA A 407 5.61 14.54 24.41
CA ALA A 407 5.59 13.10 24.54
C ALA A 407 6.84 12.46 23.94
N TYR A 408 7.09 11.20 24.29
CA TYR A 408 8.07 10.35 23.62
C TYR A 408 7.56 8.92 23.44
N ALA A 409 8.18 8.16 22.54
CA ALA A 409 7.86 6.77 22.26
C ALA A 409 9.10 6.01 21.77
N VAL A 410 9.05 4.69 21.83
CA VAL A 410 10.08 3.82 21.23
C VAL A 410 10.04 3.98 19.71
N ALA A 411 11.20 4.14 19.07
CA ALA A 411 11.28 4.30 17.61
C ALA A 411 11.13 2.96 16.86
N ASP A 412 11.80 1.92 17.35
CA ASP A 412 11.78 0.57 16.78
C ASP A 412 11.36 -0.43 17.87
N VAL A 413 10.24 -1.14 17.68
CA VAL A 413 9.71 -2.07 18.69
C VAL A 413 10.29 -3.49 18.58
N SER A 414 11.19 -3.73 17.63
CA SER A 414 11.86 -5.02 17.48
C SER A 414 12.85 -5.27 18.63
N ASN A 415 13.14 -6.55 18.90
CA ASN A 415 14.17 -6.99 19.85
C ASN A 415 14.13 -6.34 21.24
N GLY A 416 12.93 -6.05 21.77
CA GLY A 416 12.77 -5.46 23.10
C GLY A 416 12.72 -3.92 23.11
N GLY A 417 12.78 -3.27 21.94
CA GLY A 417 12.63 -1.83 21.80
C GLY A 417 13.97 -1.10 21.73
N SER A 418 14.15 -0.25 20.73
CA SER A 418 15.35 0.59 20.59
C SER A 418 15.04 1.95 19.97
N GLY A 419 15.93 2.91 20.25
CA GLY A 419 15.78 4.30 19.83
C GLY A 419 14.58 5.01 20.46
N CYS A 420 14.44 6.30 20.14
CA CYS A 420 13.35 7.13 20.63
C CYS A 420 12.85 8.10 19.57
N LEU A 421 11.55 8.40 19.63
CA LEU A 421 10.88 9.52 18.98
C LEU A 421 10.40 10.47 20.08
N ALA A 422 10.79 11.75 20.01
CA ALA A 422 10.33 12.78 20.94
C ALA A 422 9.60 13.89 20.18
N TRP A 423 8.42 14.26 20.66
CA TRP A 423 7.58 15.31 20.08
C TRP A 423 7.71 16.60 20.87
N HIS A 424 7.80 17.72 20.16
CA HIS A 424 7.78 19.06 20.72
C HIS A 424 6.59 19.83 20.14
N GLY A 425 5.59 20.11 20.97
CA GLY A 425 4.33 20.74 20.56
C GLY A 425 3.17 19.76 20.40
N ASP A 426 2.17 20.17 19.60
CA ASP A 426 0.91 19.46 19.46
C ASP A 426 1.05 18.08 18.81
N LEU A 427 0.32 17.11 19.35
CA LEU A 427 0.32 15.73 18.86
C LEU A 427 -0.86 15.52 17.91
N MET A 428 -0.58 15.15 16.65
CA MET A 428 -1.61 14.99 15.61
C MET A 428 -1.78 13.55 15.15
N ASP A 429 -2.99 13.24 14.67
CA ASP A 429 -3.33 12.00 13.97
C ASP A 429 -3.10 10.72 14.79
N ILE A 430 -3.50 10.73 16.06
CA ILE A 430 -3.39 9.57 16.94
C ILE A 430 -4.63 8.70 16.81
N GLN A 431 -4.42 7.38 16.72
CA GLN A 431 -5.49 6.39 16.67
C GLN A 431 -5.21 5.27 17.67
N LYS A 432 -6.27 4.78 18.32
CA LYS A 432 -6.18 3.61 19.17
C LYS A 432 -6.23 2.34 18.32
N LEU A 433 -5.32 1.42 18.61
CA LEU A 433 -5.19 0.11 17.98
C LEU A 433 -5.48 -0.97 19.04
N THR A 434 -5.94 -2.16 18.66
CA THR A 434 -6.24 -3.22 19.64
C THR A 434 -4.96 -3.83 20.22
N ASP A 435 -4.15 -4.48 19.39
CA ASP A 435 -3.10 -5.41 19.86
C ASP A 435 -1.71 -5.13 19.26
N GLN A 436 -1.58 -4.07 18.45
CA GLN A 436 -0.42 -3.87 17.57
C GLN A 436 0.07 -2.42 17.48
N GLY A 437 -0.43 -1.54 18.36
CA GLY A 437 0.08 -0.18 18.48
C GLY A 437 1.33 -0.09 19.35
N GLN A 438 1.91 1.11 19.40
CA GLN A 438 3.03 1.43 20.28
C GLN A 438 2.54 2.22 21.50
N ASP A 439 3.30 2.13 22.59
CA ASP A 439 3.08 2.96 23.76
C ASP A 439 3.61 4.38 23.54
N LEU A 440 2.82 5.38 23.90
CA LEU A 440 3.21 6.79 23.95
C LEU A 440 3.35 7.23 25.41
N PHE A 441 4.49 7.78 25.78
CA PHE A 441 4.74 8.37 27.09
C PHE A 441 4.42 9.86 27.04
N LEU A 442 3.24 10.22 27.51
CA LEU A 442 2.69 11.57 27.44
C LEU A 442 3.05 12.38 28.68
N ARG A 443 3.60 13.59 28.48
CA ARG A 443 3.96 14.49 29.58
C ARG A 443 2.73 15.16 30.19
N VAL A 444 2.53 14.96 31.49
CA VAL A 444 1.40 15.49 32.25
C VAL A 444 1.87 16.14 33.55
N ASP A 445 1.03 17.01 34.12
CA ASP A 445 1.35 17.68 35.38
C ASP A 445 1.33 16.70 36.57
N LYS A 446 1.84 17.16 37.72
CA LYS A 446 1.92 16.36 38.95
C LYS A 446 0.57 15.81 39.43
N VAL A 447 -0.53 16.52 39.21
CA VAL A 447 -1.87 16.16 39.69
C VAL A 447 -2.43 15.03 38.83
N GLU A 448 -2.36 15.20 37.52
CA GLU A 448 -2.75 14.17 36.56
C GLU A 448 -1.88 12.91 36.73
N LEU A 449 -0.57 13.07 36.95
CA LEU A 449 0.35 11.96 37.22
C LEU A 449 -0.03 11.19 38.49
N ALA A 450 -0.36 11.90 39.58
CA ALA A 450 -0.80 11.27 40.83
C ALA A 450 -2.14 10.52 40.65
N ASN A 451 -3.08 11.11 39.89
CA ASN A 451 -4.37 10.50 39.57
C ASN A 451 -4.22 9.25 38.68
N TYR A 452 -3.29 9.28 37.73
CA TYR A 452 -2.99 8.13 36.89
C TYR A 452 -2.42 6.97 37.71
N ASN A 453 -1.46 7.28 38.60
CA ASN A 453 -0.84 6.30 39.48
C ASN A 453 -1.78 5.72 40.54
N SER A 454 -2.79 6.48 40.99
CA SER A 454 -3.80 5.96 41.92
C SER A 454 -4.79 5.00 41.22
N LYS A 455 -5.15 5.29 39.97
CA LYS A 455 -5.98 4.38 39.14
C LYS A 455 -5.24 3.08 38.77
N SER A 456 -3.94 3.16 38.46
CA SER A 456 -3.15 1.98 38.09
C SER A 456 -2.87 1.03 39.26
N LYS A 457 -2.88 1.53 40.50
CA LYS A 457 -2.71 0.73 41.73
C LYS A 457 -3.92 -0.13 42.11
N GLY A 458 -4.97 -0.16 41.27
CA GLY A 458 -6.07 -1.11 41.39
C GLY A 458 -6.84 -0.98 42.69
N VAL A 459 -7.90 -0.16 42.71
CA VAL A 459 -9.03 -0.48 43.57
C VAL A 459 -9.49 -1.88 43.15
N PRO A 460 -9.56 -2.89 44.02
CA PRO A 460 -10.05 -4.20 43.64
C PRO A 460 -11.45 -4.01 43.06
N ASP A 461 -11.67 -4.52 41.85
CA ASP A 461 -12.96 -4.49 41.19
C ASP A 461 -14.04 -4.88 42.21
N LYS A 462 -15.15 -4.14 42.29
CA LYS A 462 -16.21 -4.38 43.30
C LYS A 462 -16.64 -5.86 43.30
N LYS A 463 -16.57 -6.51 42.12
CA LYS A 463 -16.80 -7.96 41.95
C LYS A 463 -15.79 -8.83 42.68
N ARG A 464 -14.50 -8.49 42.67
CA ARG A 464 -13.43 -9.20 43.38
C ARG A 464 -13.54 -9.01 44.89
N LEU A 465 -13.88 -7.80 45.35
CA LEU A 465 -14.12 -7.53 46.77
C LEU A 465 -15.35 -8.31 47.29
N THR A 466 -16.42 -8.35 46.48
CA THR A 466 -17.64 -9.13 46.78
C THR A 466 -17.36 -10.63 46.78
N ALA A 467 -16.57 -11.14 45.83
CA ALA A 467 -16.18 -12.55 45.80
C ALA A 467 -15.33 -12.96 47.01
N ILE A 468 -14.41 -12.10 47.46
CA ILE A 468 -13.60 -12.34 48.67
C ILE A 468 -14.51 -12.36 49.91
N LEU A 469 -15.42 -11.40 50.05
CA LEU A 469 -16.39 -11.37 51.16
C LEU A 469 -17.27 -12.62 51.21
N VAL A 470 -17.81 -13.05 50.06
CA VAL A 470 -18.63 -14.26 49.94
C VAL A 470 -17.82 -15.51 50.32
N ALA A 471 -16.60 -15.65 49.78
CA ALA A 471 -15.73 -16.78 50.09
C ALA A 471 -15.37 -16.85 51.58
N SER A 472 -15.08 -15.71 52.21
CA SER A 472 -14.82 -15.63 53.66
C SER A 472 -16.05 -16.01 54.48
N THR A 473 -17.24 -15.55 54.12
CA THR A 473 -18.48 -15.94 54.83
C THR A 473 -18.79 -17.43 54.69
N VAL A 474 -18.61 -18.02 53.52
CA VAL A 474 -18.82 -19.46 53.30
C VAL A 474 -17.84 -20.29 54.11
N ALA A 475 -16.56 -19.89 54.15
CA ALA A 475 -15.54 -20.58 54.95
C ALA A 475 -15.88 -20.57 56.46
N ILE A 476 -16.35 -19.43 56.99
CA ILE A 476 -16.76 -19.30 58.39
C ILE A 476 -17.96 -20.21 58.70
N VAL A 477 -18.97 -20.27 57.83
CA VAL A 477 -20.15 -21.13 58.01
C VAL A 477 -19.76 -22.61 58.01
N ILE A 478 -18.88 -23.02 57.08
CA ILE A 478 -18.37 -24.40 57.04
C ILE A 478 -17.62 -24.71 58.33
N PHE A 479 -16.74 -23.82 58.79
CA PHE A 479 -15.98 -24.00 60.02
C PHE A 479 -16.90 -24.14 61.25
N LEU A 480 -17.88 -23.24 61.39
CA LEU A 480 -18.85 -23.30 62.49
C LEU A 480 -19.73 -24.56 62.44
N SER A 481 -20.12 -25.02 61.24
CA SER A 481 -20.86 -26.27 61.09
C SER A 481 -20.03 -27.49 61.49
N PHE A 482 -18.73 -27.50 61.17
CA PHE A 482 -17.79 -28.54 61.61
C PHE A 482 -17.63 -28.54 63.13
N VAL A 483 -17.44 -27.37 63.74
CA VAL A 483 -17.35 -27.22 65.20
C VAL A 483 -18.64 -27.69 65.87
N TYR A 484 -19.81 -27.32 65.33
CA TYR A 484 -21.11 -27.75 65.85
C TYR A 484 -21.30 -29.27 65.73
N CYS A 485 -20.98 -29.87 64.58
CA CYS A 485 -21.03 -31.30 64.37
C CYS A 485 -20.09 -32.05 65.32
N TRP A 486 -18.88 -31.53 65.53
CA TRP A 486 -17.91 -32.11 66.46
C TRP A 486 -18.39 -32.02 67.92
N TRP A 487 -18.97 -30.88 68.31
CA TRP A 487 -19.55 -30.68 69.64
C TRP A 487 -20.75 -31.61 69.90
N LYS A 488 -21.62 -31.80 68.90
CA LYS A 488 -22.75 -32.74 68.97
C LYS A 488 -22.29 -34.20 69.06
N LYS A 489 -21.20 -34.56 68.35
CA LYS A 489 -20.60 -35.91 68.43
C LYS A 489 -20.02 -36.19 69.81
N LYS A 490 -19.43 -35.17 70.46
CA LYS A 490 -18.87 -35.26 71.84
C LYS A 490 -19.96 -35.39 72.92
N ARG A 491 -21.17 -34.87 72.67
CA ARG A 491 -22.33 -35.02 73.58
C ARG A 491 -23.07 -36.37 73.47
N LYS A 492 -22.89 -37.11 72.37
CA LYS A 492 -23.47 -38.46 72.18
C LYS A 492 -22.57 -39.61 72.67
N GLY A 493 -21.40 -39.29 73.24
CA GLY A 493 -20.44 -40.25 73.78
C GLY A 493 -20.24 -40.14 75.29
N LYS A 494 -21.23 -39.61 76.03
CA LYS A 494 -21.31 -39.66 77.49
C LYS A 494 -22.58 -40.39 77.89
#